data_AF-A0A139CH15-F1
#
_entry.id   AF-A0A139CH15-F1
#
_cell.length_a   1.000
_cell.length_b   1.000
_cell.length_c   1.000
_cell.angle_alpha   90.00
_cell.angle_beta   90.00
_cell.angle_gamma   90.00
#
_symmetry.space_group_name_H-M   'P 1'
#
loop_
_entity.id
_entity.type
_entity.pdbx_description
1 polymer ?
#
loop_
_entity_poly.entity_id
_entity_poly.type
_entity_poly.pdbx_seq_one_letter_code
_entity_poly.pdbx_strand_id
1 'polypeptide(L)'
;KNASKIHSIVDRYRDRVDLITVCGGIESINRAAIENPRVDILTDMNMGRESGFNHVLAKAASDNNVAVAFDLGSLIRLRGGNRVHALSNFRKNLQLVRKYDVPYLLTSSPQSVYDMRAPRELIALAALFGMSREEAIRGLSTIPEAIISGNRPPEGYLCEGVEIIGTDIEDECSRGDDIV
;
A
#
# COMPACT_ATOMS: atom_id res chain seq x y z
N LYS A 1 9.94 -3.86 -19.96
CA LYS A 1 10.09 -3.88 -18.49
C LYS A 1 10.27 -5.34 -18.08
N ASN A 2 11.36 -5.71 -17.41
CA ASN A 2 11.69 -7.12 -17.11
C ASN A 2 11.42 -7.44 -15.64
N ALA A 3 10.67 -8.51 -15.37
CA ALA A 3 10.33 -8.98 -14.02
C ALA A 3 11.55 -9.23 -13.13
N SER A 4 12.63 -9.79 -13.69
CA SER A 4 13.88 -10.10 -12.98
C SER A 4 14.57 -8.86 -12.37
N LYS A 5 14.34 -7.67 -12.94
CA LYS A 5 14.90 -6.42 -12.42
C LYS A 5 14.14 -5.93 -11.18
N ILE A 6 12.90 -6.34 -10.98
CA ILE A 6 12.07 -5.89 -9.85
C ILE A 6 12.64 -6.45 -8.54
N HIS A 7 12.89 -7.76 -8.48
CA HIS A 7 13.45 -8.39 -7.27
C HIS A 7 14.77 -7.74 -6.84
N SER A 8 15.70 -7.55 -7.77
CA SER A 8 17.00 -6.93 -7.44
C SER A 8 16.90 -5.46 -6.99
N ILE A 9 15.90 -4.72 -7.47
CA ILE A 9 15.64 -3.34 -7.00
C ILE A 9 15.01 -3.38 -5.61
N VAL A 10 14.00 -4.22 -5.40
CA VAL A 10 13.32 -4.37 -4.10
C VAL A 10 14.32 -4.75 -3.02
N ASP A 11 15.17 -5.76 -3.29
CA ASP A 11 16.19 -6.21 -2.34
C ASP A 11 17.21 -5.13 -2.00
N ARG A 12 17.58 -4.28 -2.96
CA ARG A 12 18.54 -3.19 -2.74
C ARG A 12 17.99 -2.11 -1.81
N TYR A 13 16.69 -1.82 -1.91
CA TYR A 13 16.07 -0.71 -1.20
C TYR A 13 15.34 -1.12 0.07
N ARG A 14 15.05 -2.42 0.28
CA ARG A 14 14.21 -2.86 1.40
C ARG A 14 14.71 -2.40 2.75
N ASP A 15 16.01 -2.38 2.98
CA ASP A 15 16.62 -1.95 4.26
C ASP A 15 16.82 -0.42 4.36
N ARG A 16 16.43 0.33 3.32
CA ARG A 16 16.64 1.80 3.24
C ARG A 16 15.35 2.60 3.27
N VAL A 17 14.20 1.94 3.18
CA VAL A 17 12.89 2.59 3.10
C VAL A 17 11.90 1.85 3.98
N ASP A 18 10.91 2.59 4.49
CA ASP A 18 9.85 2.02 5.31
C ASP A 18 8.82 1.25 4.45
N LEU A 19 8.62 1.67 3.19
CA LEU A 19 7.62 1.11 2.30
C LEU A 19 8.14 0.95 0.87
N ILE A 20 7.81 -0.18 0.26
CA ILE A 20 8.03 -0.48 -1.15
C ILE A 20 6.67 -0.70 -1.82
N THR A 21 6.38 0.17 -2.78
CA THR A 21 5.26 -0.02 -3.69
C THR A 21 5.73 -0.32 -5.11
N VAL A 22 5.03 -1.24 -5.78
CA VAL A 22 5.25 -1.53 -7.19
C VAL A 22 4.03 -1.07 -7.99
N CYS A 23 4.28 -0.30 -9.04
CA CYS A 23 3.28 0.08 -10.02
C CYS A 23 3.17 -1.01 -11.09
N GLY A 24 1.99 -1.61 -11.18
CA GLY A 24 1.66 -2.72 -12.05
C GLY A 24 1.36 -2.32 -13.49
N GLY A 25 0.34 -2.98 -14.04
CA GLY A 25 -0.18 -2.73 -15.40
C GLY A 25 0.40 -3.63 -16.48
N ILE A 26 1.27 -4.59 -16.11
CA ILE A 26 1.68 -5.74 -16.96
C ILE A 26 1.66 -7.02 -16.11
N GLU A 27 1.10 -8.12 -16.61
CA GLU A 27 0.88 -9.35 -15.82
C GLU A 27 2.19 -9.87 -15.20
N SER A 28 3.28 -9.84 -15.96
CA SER A 28 4.60 -10.26 -15.48
C SER A 28 5.14 -9.40 -14.34
N ILE A 29 4.76 -8.12 -14.28
CA ILE A 29 5.14 -7.19 -13.21
C ILE A 29 4.27 -7.46 -11.98
N ASN A 30 2.95 -7.59 -12.16
CA ASN A 30 2.01 -7.88 -11.07
C ASN A 30 2.40 -9.18 -10.36
N ARG A 31 2.73 -10.21 -11.13
CA ARG A 31 3.18 -11.51 -10.60
C ARG A 31 4.47 -11.37 -9.81
N ALA A 32 5.50 -10.76 -10.40
CA ALA A 32 6.80 -10.59 -9.72
C ALA A 32 6.70 -9.73 -8.45
N ALA A 33 5.78 -8.76 -8.42
CA ALA A 33 5.50 -7.96 -7.24
C ALA A 33 4.82 -8.79 -6.14
N ILE A 34 3.80 -9.57 -6.49
CA ILE A 34 3.02 -10.37 -5.53
C ILE A 34 3.81 -11.57 -5.01
N GLU A 35 4.65 -12.20 -5.84
CA GLU A 35 5.48 -13.34 -5.45
C GLU A 35 6.62 -12.94 -4.50
N ASN A 36 6.94 -11.65 -4.37
CA ASN A 36 7.98 -11.16 -3.48
C ASN A 36 7.40 -10.60 -2.16
N PRO A 37 7.56 -11.27 -1.01
CA PRO A 37 7.03 -10.79 0.27
C PRO A 37 7.72 -9.51 0.79
N ARG A 38 8.81 -9.06 0.15
CA ARG A 38 9.45 -7.78 0.47
C ARG A 38 8.76 -6.58 -0.18
N VAL A 39 7.74 -6.81 -1.01
CA VAL A 39 6.91 -5.74 -1.58
C VAL A 39 5.69 -5.55 -0.70
N ASP A 40 5.43 -4.33 -0.28
CA ASP A 40 4.32 -4.06 0.63
C ASP A 40 3.01 -3.83 -0.12
N ILE A 41 3.05 -3.07 -1.22
CA ILE A 41 1.84 -2.60 -1.92
C ILE A 41 1.97 -2.71 -3.43
N LEU A 42 1.04 -3.41 -4.08
CA LEU A 42 0.84 -3.38 -5.53
C LEU A 42 -0.22 -2.34 -5.91
N THR A 43 0.17 -1.38 -6.76
CA THR A 43 -0.72 -0.35 -7.33
C THR A 43 -0.97 -0.61 -8.82
N ASP A 44 -2.04 -0.03 -9.36
CA ASP A 44 -2.43 -0.09 -10.77
C ASP A 44 -2.41 -1.50 -11.38
N MET A 45 -3.26 -2.40 -10.85
CA MET A 45 -3.31 -3.79 -11.30
C MET A 45 -3.98 -3.98 -12.68
N ASN A 46 -4.57 -2.94 -13.25
CA ASN A 46 -5.44 -3.06 -14.41
C ASN A 46 -4.62 -3.18 -15.71
N MET A 47 -4.98 -4.14 -16.57
CA MET A 47 -4.36 -4.36 -17.88
C MET A 47 -5.26 -3.76 -18.95
N GLY A 48 -5.26 -2.44 -19.11
CA GLY A 48 -6.13 -1.77 -20.08
C GLY A 48 -7.61 -2.09 -19.83
N ARG A 49 -8.20 -2.99 -20.64
CA ARG A 49 -9.63 -3.38 -20.55
C ARG A 49 -9.91 -4.58 -19.65
N GLU A 50 -8.90 -5.34 -19.23
CA GLU A 50 -9.07 -6.53 -18.38
C GLU A 50 -8.48 -6.31 -16.98
N SER A 51 -9.03 -6.98 -15.97
CA SER A 51 -8.42 -6.99 -14.64
C SER A 51 -7.19 -7.88 -14.68
N GLY A 52 -5.99 -7.31 -14.55
CA GLY A 52 -4.73 -8.05 -14.41
C GLY A 52 -4.57 -8.75 -13.06
N PHE A 53 -5.67 -8.93 -12.34
CA PHE A 53 -5.76 -9.55 -11.03
C PHE A 53 -6.71 -10.74 -11.15
N ASN A 54 -6.17 -11.94 -10.91
CA ASN A 54 -6.87 -13.21 -11.01
C ASN A 54 -6.83 -13.91 -9.65
N HIS A 55 -7.50 -15.05 -9.54
CA HIS A 55 -7.58 -15.82 -8.30
C HIS A 55 -6.22 -16.38 -7.82
N VAL A 56 -5.29 -16.65 -8.74
CA VAL A 56 -3.94 -17.13 -8.40
C VAL A 56 -3.14 -16.00 -7.76
N LEU A 57 -3.16 -14.81 -8.36
CA LEU A 57 -2.53 -13.61 -7.84
C LEU A 57 -3.16 -13.17 -6.52
N ALA A 58 -4.49 -13.29 -6.38
CA ALA A 58 -5.17 -12.98 -5.13
C ALA A 58 -4.73 -13.92 -4.00
N LYS A 59 -4.64 -15.22 -4.27
CA LYS A 59 -4.13 -16.18 -3.29
C LYS A 59 -2.67 -15.88 -2.91
N ALA A 60 -1.81 -15.68 -3.90
CA ALA A 60 -0.41 -15.35 -3.64
C ALA A 60 -0.23 -14.03 -2.88
N ALA A 61 -1.08 -13.03 -3.13
CA ALA A 61 -1.07 -11.76 -2.41
C ALA A 61 -1.46 -11.93 -0.94
N SER A 62 -2.43 -12.79 -0.66
CA SER A 62 -2.79 -13.17 0.71
C SER A 62 -1.65 -13.92 1.40
N ASP A 63 -1.10 -14.95 0.74
CA ASP A 63 -0.02 -15.80 1.28
C ASP A 63 1.26 -14.99 1.60
N ASN A 64 1.60 -14.01 0.76
CA ASN A 64 2.79 -13.16 0.93
C ASN A 64 2.51 -11.83 1.65
N ASN A 65 1.28 -11.61 2.12
CA ASN A 65 0.85 -10.37 2.78
C ASN A 65 1.11 -9.09 1.95
N VAL A 66 1.00 -9.19 0.62
CA VAL A 66 1.18 -8.04 -0.29
C VAL A 66 -0.15 -7.32 -0.47
N ALA A 67 -0.23 -6.07 -0.03
CA ALA A 67 -1.44 -5.29 -0.10
C ALA A 67 -1.77 -4.83 -1.53
N VAL A 68 -3.06 -4.82 -1.85
CA VAL A 68 -3.59 -4.38 -3.14
C VAL A 68 -4.21 -3.00 -3.02
N ALA A 69 -3.73 -2.05 -3.81
CA ALA A 69 -4.28 -0.70 -3.83
C ALA A 69 -5.40 -0.52 -4.88
N PHE A 70 -6.54 -0.02 -4.44
CA PHE A 70 -7.61 0.49 -5.30
C PHE A 70 -7.40 1.98 -5.56
N ASP A 71 -6.87 2.32 -6.73
CA ASP A 71 -6.65 3.71 -7.14
C ASP A 71 -7.93 4.35 -7.71
N LEU A 72 -8.65 5.06 -6.85
CA LEU A 72 -9.87 5.78 -7.18
C LEU A 72 -9.62 7.04 -8.02
N GLY A 73 -8.37 7.49 -8.15
CA GLY A 73 -7.97 8.57 -9.05
C GLY A 73 -8.34 8.27 -10.50
N SER A 74 -8.34 7.00 -10.88
CA SER A 74 -8.83 6.54 -12.19
C SER A 74 -10.31 6.91 -12.42
N LEU A 75 -11.18 6.84 -11.41
CA LEU A 75 -12.59 7.21 -11.52
C LEU A 75 -12.76 8.73 -11.71
N ILE A 76 -11.90 9.50 -11.07
CA ILE A 76 -11.93 10.96 -11.09
C ILE A 76 -11.42 11.49 -12.43
N ARG A 77 -10.30 10.94 -12.94
CA ARG A 77 -9.63 11.41 -14.16
C ARG A 77 -10.24 10.83 -15.44
N LEU A 78 -10.57 9.54 -15.46
CA LEU A 78 -11.11 8.90 -16.66
C LEU A 78 -12.53 9.40 -16.98
N ARG A 79 -12.92 9.28 -18.25
CA ARG A 79 -14.23 9.67 -18.79
C ARG A 79 -14.80 8.55 -19.68
N GLY A 80 -16.11 8.57 -19.88
CA GLY A 80 -16.81 7.65 -20.78
C GLY A 80 -16.56 6.17 -20.46
N GLY A 81 -16.35 5.36 -21.50
CA GLY A 81 -16.17 3.92 -21.38
C GLY A 81 -15.01 3.50 -20.47
N ASN A 82 -13.91 4.26 -20.45
CA ASN A 82 -12.76 3.94 -19.60
C ASN A 82 -13.11 3.99 -18.10
N ARG A 83 -13.97 4.93 -17.69
CA ARG A 83 -14.46 5.00 -16.30
C ARG A 83 -15.36 3.82 -15.96
N VAL A 84 -16.21 3.40 -16.90
CA VAL A 84 -17.10 2.23 -16.73
C VAL A 84 -16.27 0.95 -16.60
N HIS A 85 -15.22 0.79 -17.42
CA HIS A 85 -14.28 -0.33 -17.31
C HIS A 85 -13.55 -0.34 -15.97
N ALA A 86 -13.05 0.82 -15.50
CA ALA A 86 -12.41 0.93 -14.19
C ALA A 86 -13.35 0.49 -13.05
N LEU A 87 -14.60 0.96 -13.05
CA LEU A 87 -15.61 0.51 -12.07
C LEU A 87 -15.88 -1.00 -12.14
N SER A 88 -15.99 -1.55 -13.34
CA SER A 88 -16.20 -2.99 -13.55
C SER A 88 -15.02 -3.81 -13.02
N ASN A 89 -13.78 -3.36 -13.27
CA ASN A 89 -12.58 -4.00 -12.76
C ASN A 89 -12.49 -3.90 -11.25
N PHE A 90 -12.82 -2.75 -10.64
CA PHE A 90 -12.86 -2.64 -9.18
C PHE A 90 -13.89 -3.56 -8.54
N ARG A 91 -15.08 -3.72 -9.14
CA ARG A 91 -16.07 -4.72 -8.66
C ARG A 91 -15.48 -6.14 -8.65
N LYS A 92 -14.82 -6.55 -9.74
CA LYS A 92 -14.21 -7.88 -9.85
C LYS A 92 -13.06 -8.06 -8.86
N ASN A 93 -12.18 -7.07 -8.76
CA ASN A 93 -11.04 -7.11 -7.83
C ASN A 93 -11.53 -7.17 -6.38
N LEU A 94 -12.57 -6.42 -6.02
CA LEU A 94 -13.15 -6.46 -4.69
C LEU A 94 -13.70 -7.84 -4.33
N GLN A 95 -14.34 -8.53 -5.28
CA GLN A 95 -14.81 -9.91 -5.05
C GLN A 95 -13.65 -10.87 -4.77
N LEU A 96 -12.53 -10.72 -5.48
CA LEU A 96 -11.33 -11.54 -5.25
C LEU A 96 -10.68 -11.23 -3.90
N VAL A 97 -10.51 -9.94 -3.59
CA VAL A 97 -9.95 -9.48 -2.31
C VAL A 97 -10.76 -10.04 -1.14
N ARG A 98 -12.10 -9.96 -1.19
CA ARG A 98 -12.98 -10.55 -0.16
C ARG A 98 -12.89 -12.07 -0.08
N LYS A 99 -12.73 -12.75 -1.21
CA LYS A 99 -12.72 -14.22 -1.26
C LYS A 99 -11.43 -14.82 -0.68
N TYR A 100 -10.31 -14.13 -0.84
CA TYR A 100 -8.98 -14.60 -0.44
C TYR A 100 -8.41 -13.83 0.76
N ASP A 101 -9.22 -12.97 1.40
CA ASP A 101 -8.81 -12.12 2.52
C ASP A 101 -7.51 -11.35 2.26
N VAL A 102 -7.36 -10.83 1.04
CA VAL A 102 -6.16 -10.10 0.63
C VAL A 102 -6.11 -8.75 1.35
N PRO A 103 -4.98 -8.32 1.92
CA PRO A 103 -4.85 -6.96 2.43
C PRO A 103 -5.06 -5.94 1.30
N TYR A 104 -5.79 -4.87 1.56
CA TYR A 104 -6.09 -3.85 0.56
C TYR A 104 -6.10 -2.44 1.13
N LEU A 105 -5.92 -1.46 0.25
CA LEU A 105 -6.05 -0.05 0.62
C LEU A 105 -6.73 0.77 -0.46
N LEU A 106 -7.24 1.93 -0.07
CA LEU A 106 -7.80 2.92 -0.99
C LEU A 106 -6.81 4.07 -1.17
N THR A 107 -6.63 4.50 -2.42
CA THR A 107 -5.81 5.68 -2.74
C THR A 107 -6.47 6.50 -3.85
N SER A 108 -6.06 7.76 -3.97
CA SER A 108 -6.46 8.65 -5.06
C SER A 108 -5.35 8.93 -6.07
N SER A 109 -4.11 8.50 -5.77
CA SER A 109 -2.89 8.75 -6.56
C SER A 109 -2.93 10.10 -7.29
N PRO A 110 -2.92 11.22 -6.54
CA PRO A 110 -3.06 12.55 -7.11
C PRO A 110 -1.85 12.89 -7.98
N GLN A 111 -2.06 13.46 -9.16
CA GLN A 111 -0.97 13.97 -10.02
C GLN A 111 -0.70 15.45 -9.74
N SER A 112 -1.66 16.13 -9.12
CA SER A 112 -1.59 17.52 -8.70
C SER A 112 -2.35 17.75 -7.40
N VAL A 113 -2.17 18.91 -6.78
CA VAL A 113 -2.92 19.33 -5.58
C VAL A 113 -4.45 19.32 -5.79
N TYR A 114 -4.91 19.46 -7.03
CA TYR A 114 -6.34 19.48 -7.38
C TYR A 114 -6.97 18.08 -7.44
N ASP A 115 -6.15 17.03 -7.46
CA ASP A 115 -6.61 15.64 -7.46
C ASP A 115 -6.83 15.09 -6.05
N MET A 116 -6.41 15.82 -5.01
CA MET A 116 -6.63 15.44 -3.62
C MET A 116 -8.12 15.35 -3.31
N ARG A 117 -8.50 14.34 -2.53
CA ARG A 117 -9.89 14.12 -2.11
C ARG A 117 -9.97 13.87 -0.62
N ALA A 118 -11.07 14.31 -0.02
CA ALA A 118 -11.32 14.04 1.38
C ALA A 118 -11.59 12.54 1.58
N PRO A 119 -11.23 11.96 2.73
CA PRO A 119 -11.49 10.54 3.01
C PRO A 119 -12.97 10.15 2.84
N ARG A 120 -13.89 11.05 3.21
CA ARG A 120 -15.34 10.84 3.05
C ARG A 120 -15.76 10.70 1.58
N GLU A 121 -15.10 11.42 0.68
CA GLU A 121 -15.35 11.32 -0.77
C GLU A 121 -14.83 10.00 -1.32
N LEU A 122 -13.64 9.55 -0.88
CA LEU A 122 -13.09 8.26 -1.27
C LEU A 122 -13.99 7.10 -0.82
N ILE A 123 -14.54 7.17 0.40
CA ILE A 123 -15.53 6.21 0.89
C ILE A 123 -16.78 6.20 0.00
N ALA A 124 -17.29 7.37 -0.37
CA ALA A 124 -18.46 7.48 -1.26
C ALA A 124 -18.18 6.91 -2.66
N LEU A 125 -16.98 7.15 -3.21
CA LEU A 125 -16.55 6.57 -4.48
C LEU A 125 -16.39 5.06 -4.39
N ALA A 126 -15.88 4.55 -3.27
CA ALA A 126 -15.72 3.12 -3.05
C ALA A 126 -17.07 2.37 -3.05
N ALA A 127 -18.11 3.01 -2.51
CA ALA A 127 -19.47 2.46 -2.52
C ALA A 127 -20.00 2.20 -3.94
N LEU A 128 -19.54 2.96 -4.96
CA LEU A 128 -20.00 2.80 -6.35
C LEU A 128 -19.68 1.40 -6.93
N PHE A 129 -18.59 0.77 -6.48
CA PHE A 129 -18.23 -0.59 -6.88
C PHE A 129 -18.53 -1.63 -5.78
N GLY A 130 -19.36 -1.27 -4.80
CA GLY A 130 -19.92 -2.21 -3.83
C GLY A 130 -19.05 -2.48 -2.61
N MET A 131 -18.07 -1.62 -2.32
CA MET A 131 -17.33 -1.64 -1.05
C MET A 131 -18.20 -1.09 0.08
N SER A 132 -18.22 -1.76 1.24
CA SER A 132 -18.94 -1.28 2.42
C SER A 132 -18.23 -0.06 3.03
N ARG A 133 -18.94 0.71 3.85
CA ARG A 133 -18.36 1.87 4.53
C ARG A 133 -17.22 1.43 5.47
N GLU A 134 -17.42 0.34 6.18
CA GLU A 134 -16.45 -0.23 7.13
C GLU A 134 -15.21 -0.73 6.41
N GLU A 135 -15.38 -1.42 5.28
CA GLU A 135 -14.28 -1.84 4.41
C GLU A 135 -13.47 -0.65 3.90
N ALA A 136 -14.15 0.39 3.41
CA ALA A 136 -13.49 1.59 2.91
C ALA A 136 -12.71 2.33 4.02
N ILE A 137 -13.28 2.41 5.24
CA ILE A 137 -12.58 2.97 6.40
C ILE A 137 -11.32 2.15 6.73
N ARG A 138 -11.43 0.82 6.80
CA ARG A 138 -10.27 -0.05 7.04
C ARG A 138 -9.18 0.13 5.99
N GLY A 139 -9.56 0.22 4.71
CA GLY A 139 -8.64 0.45 3.61
C GLY A 139 -7.99 1.85 3.58
N LEU A 140 -8.53 2.82 4.34
CA LEU A 140 -7.96 4.17 4.47
C LEU A 140 -7.20 4.40 5.79
N SER A 141 -7.41 3.56 6.80
CA SER A 141 -6.87 3.76 8.15
C SER A 141 -6.13 2.53 8.65
N THR A 142 -6.87 1.51 9.10
CA THR A 142 -6.34 0.33 9.80
C THR A 142 -5.31 -0.46 8.99
N ILE A 143 -5.57 -0.72 7.70
CA ILE A 143 -4.68 -1.55 6.88
C ILE A 143 -3.38 -0.81 6.55
N PRO A 144 -3.41 0.46 6.07
CA PRO A 144 -2.19 1.25 5.91
C PRO A 144 -1.37 1.38 7.19
N GLU A 145 -2.02 1.60 8.34
CA GLU A 145 -1.37 1.68 9.64
C GLU A 145 -0.63 0.38 9.98
N ALA A 146 -1.28 -0.78 9.82
CA ALA A 146 -0.67 -2.08 10.06
C ALA A 146 0.57 -2.35 9.18
N ILE A 147 0.53 -1.93 7.91
CA ILE A 147 1.68 -2.06 6.99
C ILE A 147 2.84 -1.20 7.48
N ILE A 148 2.57 0.06 7.85
CA ILE A 148 3.60 0.98 8.34
C ILE A 148 4.20 0.48 9.66
N SER A 149 3.38 0.08 10.63
CA SER A 149 3.86 -0.41 11.93
C SER A 149 4.63 -1.72 11.81
N GLY A 150 4.29 -2.58 10.83
CA GLY A 150 5.03 -3.81 10.58
C GLY A 150 6.44 -3.58 10.02
N ASN A 151 6.61 -2.49 9.27
CA ASN A 151 7.89 -2.18 8.62
C ASN A 151 8.76 -1.20 9.40
N ARG A 152 8.15 -0.35 10.23
CA ARG A 152 8.85 0.63 11.05
C ARG A 152 9.06 0.05 12.44
N PRO A 153 10.30 -0.30 12.83
CA PRO A 153 10.57 -0.73 14.19
C PRO A 153 10.16 0.39 15.19
N PRO A 154 9.54 0.04 16.33
CA PRO A 154 9.21 0.99 17.39
C PRO A 154 10.44 1.77 17.87
N GLU A 155 10.24 2.94 18.49
CA GLU A 155 11.33 3.65 19.15
C GLU A 155 11.97 2.75 20.22
N GLY A 156 13.29 2.59 20.17
CA GLY A 156 14.01 1.68 21.07
C GLY A 156 14.09 0.23 20.61
N TYR A 157 13.46 -0.17 19.50
CA TYR A 157 13.60 -1.53 18.97
C TYR A 157 15.00 -1.77 18.40
N LEU A 158 15.67 -2.79 18.92
CA LEU A 158 16.97 -3.28 18.45
C LEU A 158 16.79 -4.52 17.56
N CYS A 159 16.04 -5.50 18.06
CA CYS A 159 15.73 -6.76 17.39
C CYS A 159 14.46 -7.40 17.98
N GLU A 160 13.98 -8.49 17.37
CA GLU A 160 12.75 -9.15 17.78
C GLU A 160 12.82 -9.59 19.25
N GLY A 161 11.88 -9.08 20.05
CA GLY A 161 11.83 -9.32 21.51
C GLY A 161 12.73 -8.41 22.35
N VAL A 162 13.44 -7.44 21.77
CA VAL A 162 14.34 -6.51 22.50
C VAL A 162 14.03 -5.05 22.18
N GLU A 163 13.63 -4.32 23.22
CA GLU A 163 13.31 -2.89 23.17
C GLU A 163 14.05 -2.15 24.30
N ILE A 164 14.62 -0.98 23.97
CA ILE A 164 15.26 -0.08 24.94
C ILE A 164 14.16 0.70 25.64
N ILE A 165 13.89 0.35 26.91
CA ILE A 165 12.98 1.10 27.77
C ILE A 165 13.80 2.10 28.56
N GLY A 166 13.78 3.36 28.12
CA GLY A 166 14.41 4.47 28.83
C GLY A 166 15.78 4.84 28.28
N THR A 167 15.92 6.10 27.90
CA THR A 167 17.21 6.77 27.99
C THR A 167 17.02 7.84 29.05
N ASP A 168 17.48 7.57 30.26
CA ASP A 168 17.85 8.63 31.18
C ASP A 168 19.03 9.35 30.49
N ILE A 169 18.71 10.27 29.59
CA ILE A 169 19.64 11.31 29.19
C ILE A 169 19.60 12.27 30.37
N GLU A 170 20.37 11.95 31.42
CA GLU A 170 20.88 12.99 32.29
C GLU A 170 21.67 13.93 31.39
N ASP A 171 21.08 15.09 31.07
CA ASP A 171 21.78 16.24 30.53
C ASP A 171 22.79 16.73 31.59
N GLU A 172 23.85 15.96 31.86
CA GLU A 172 25.06 16.45 32.51
C GLU A 172 25.84 17.32 31.50
N CYS A 173 25.28 18.47 31.16
CA CYS A 173 26.01 19.51 30.43
C CYS A 173 25.62 20.92 30.92
N SER A 174 25.51 21.08 32.24
CA SER A 174 25.51 22.38 32.92
C SER A 174 26.51 22.44 34.08
N ARG A 175 27.68 21.80 33.90
CA ARG A 175 28.88 22.04 34.72
C ARG A 175 30.06 22.40 33.83
N GLY A 176 30.14 23.69 33.54
CA GLY A 176 31.35 24.38 33.13
C GLY A 176 31.34 25.71 33.87
N ASP A 177 32.08 25.73 34.98
CA ASP A 177 32.32 26.89 35.83
C ASP A 177 32.88 28.09 35.05
N ASP A 178 32.58 29.28 35.57
CA ASP A 178 33.30 30.58 35.54
C ASP A 178 34.52 30.75 34.62
N ILE A 179 34.65 31.95 34.01
CA ILE A 179 35.81 32.87 34.15
C ILE A 179 35.72 34.08 33.16
N VAL A 180 35.84 35.27 33.76
CA VAL A 180 35.94 36.70 33.30
C VAL A 180 34.68 37.43 32.84
#